data_AF-A0A3D8QDB2-F1
#
_entry.id   AF-A0A3D8QDB2-F1
#
_cell.length_a   1.000
_cell.length_b   1.000
_cell.length_c   1.000
_cell.angle_alpha   90.00
_cell.angle_beta   90.00
_cell.angle_gamma   90.00
#
_symmetry.space_group_name_H-M   'P 1'
#
loop_
_entity.id
_entity.type
_entity.pdbx_description
1 polymer ?
#
loop_
_entity_poly.entity_id
_entity_poly.type
_entity_poly.pdbx_seq_one_letter_code
_entity_poly.pdbx_strand_id
1 'polypeptide(L)'
;MPKETTVHDLRKRLSRKDDPTHRWYAHSMGTIYPSAPAGSVTLTTSKAQETRSYIWWNFRPRDLVDAEQSGSSDPMRDEAAARLFMRTESRLAFEQLPHLRPMVLYLHAEQSNINIPRICQVKLKVTGRGLGESGGVESRMVEEVVLKGSHFIPFEKPRECTGILGNWLEKVLVRDGEDRRILDEKPSGKSERDGLVLSKLWLE
;
A
#
# COMPACT_ATOMS: atom_id res chain seq x y z
N MET A 1 -37.87 19.31 -7.03
CA MET A 1 -37.34 18.47 -8.12
C MET A 1 -35.82 18.63 -8.13
N PRO A 2 -35.03 17.60 -7.80
CA PRO A 2 -33.58 17.69 -7.96
C PRO A 2 -33.28 17.77 -9.46
N LYS A 3 -32.47 18.74 -9.88
CA LYS A 3 -32.08 18.88 -11.29
C LYS A 3 -31.30 17.62 -11.71
N GLU A 4 -31.74 16.96 -12.77
CA GLU A 4 -31.01 15.84 -13.36
C GLU A 4 -29.59 16.27 -13.71
N THR A 5 -28.61 15.63 -13.07
CA THR A 5 -27.20 15.87 -13.38
C THR A 5 -26.87 15.11 -14.65
N THR A 6 -26.56 15.83 -15.72
CA THR A 6 -26.26 15.21 -17.01
C THR A 6 -24.86 14.61 -17.03
N VAL A 7 -24.58 13.70 -17.98
CA VAL A 7 -23.23 13.16 -18.22
C VAL A 7 -22.22 14.30 -18.49
N HIS A 8 -22.67 15.40 -19.07
CA HIS A 8 -21.87 16.61 -19.27
C HIS A 8 -21.47 17.28 -17.94
N ASP A 9 -22.38 17.32 -16.97
CA ASP A 9 -22.12 17.89 -15.64
C ASP A 9 -21.16 17.02 -14.82
N LEU A 10 -21.30 15.69 -14.92
CA LEU A 10 -20.35 14.74 -14.34
C LEU A 10 -18.95 14.90 -14.94
N ARG A 11 -18.85 15.08 -16.26
CA ARG A 11 -17.58 15.29 -16.96
C ARG A 11 -16.91 16.59 -16.55
N LYS A 12 -17.67 17.69 -16.35
CA LYS A 12 -17.16 18.96 -15.80
C LYS A 12 -16.69 18.85 -14.35
N ARG A 13 -17.33 17.99 -13.54
CA ARG A 13 -16.97 17.76 -12.14
C ARG A 13 -15.66 16.96 -12.03
N LEU A 14 -15.53 15.91 -12.83
CA LEU A 14 -14.33 15.08 -12.96
C LEU A 14 -13.17 15.79 -13.67
N SER A 15 -13.45 16.83 -14.45
CA SER A 15 -12.42 17.66 -15.11
C SER A 15 -11.91 18.82 -14.25
N ARG A 16 -12.34 18.95 -12.99
CA ARG A 16 -11.76 19.95 -12.09
C ARG A 16 -10.30 19.58 -11.85
N LYS A 17 -9.38 20.53 -12.05
CA LYS A 17 -7.93 20.33 -11.81
C LYS A 17 -7.61 19.95 -10.35
N ASP A 18 -8.56 20.24 -9.46
CA ASP A 18 -8.49 20.02 -8.03
C ASP A 18 -9.08 18.65 -7.63
N ASP A 19 -9.68 17.94 -8.59
CA ASP A 19 -10.11 16.56 -8.40
C ASP A 19 -8.86 15.65 -8.43
N PRO A 20 -8.59 14.87 -7.37
CA PRO A 20 -7.46 13.96 -7.34
C PRO A 20 -7.44 13.02 -8.54
N THR A 21 -8.60 12.65 -9.11
CA THR A 21 -8.67 11.80 -10.32
C THR A 21 -8.06 12.43 -11.56
N HIS A 22 -8.16 13.75 -11.74
CA HIS A 22 -7.51 14.42 -12.88
C HIS A 22 -5.98 14.36 -12.76
N ARG A 23 -5.44 14.42 -11.53
CA ARG A 23 -4.01 14.18 -11.28
C ARG A 23 -3.63 12.74 -11.54
N TRP A 24 -4.48 11.78 -11.20
CA TRP A 24 -4.25 10.38 -11.57
C TRP A 24 -4.22 10.17 -13.08
N TYR A 25 -5.14 10.76 -13.85
CA TYR A 25 -5.10 10.68 -15.32
C TYR A 25 -3.90 11.41 -15.95
N ALA A 26 -3.45 12.51 -15.34
CA ALA A 26 -2.28 13.25 -15.80
C ALA A 26 -0.95 12.55 -15.48
N HIS A 27 -0.91 11.76 -14.39
CA HIS A 27 0.27 11.04 -13.93
C HIS A 27 0.15 9.51 -14.08
N SER A 28 -0.93 9.00 -14.68
CA SER A 28 -1.12 7.57 -14.93
C SER A 28 -0.06 7.12 -15.91
N MET A 29 0.44 5.91 -15.70
CA MET A 29 1.34 5.25 -16.63
C MET A 29 0.79 5.33 -18.06
N GLY A 30 1.64 5.77 -18.98
CA GLY A 30 1.27 5.93 -20.37
C GLY A 30 1.51 7.34 -20.88
N THR A 31 2.77 7.75 -20.94
CA THR A 31 3.15 8.56 -22.11
C THR A 31 3.00 7.62 -23.30
N ILE A 32 2.04 7.88 -24.21
CA ILE A 32 2.09 7.26 -25.54
C ILE A 32 3.39 7.80 -26.12
N TYR A 33 4.44 6.99 -26.23
CA TYR A 33 5.76 7.41 -26.70
C TYR A 33 5.68 7.64 -28.22
N PRO A 34 5.37 8.86 -28.70
CA PRO A 34 5.09 9.08 -30.12
C PRO A 34 6.39 9.02 -30.94
N SER A 35 7.53 9.15 -30.24
CA SER A 35 8.89 9.17 -30.74
C SER A 35 9.66 7.90 -30.39
N ALA A 36 8.98 6.79 -30.10
CA ALA A 36 9.65 5.54 -29.78
C ALA A 36 10.43 4.99 -31.00
N PRO A 37 11.62 4.39 -30.81
CA PRO A 37 12.38 3.76 -31.89
C PRO A 37 11.58 2.68 -32.63
N ALA A 38 11.90 2.46 -33.90
CA ALA A 38 11.30 1.38 -34.69
C ALA A 38 11.50 0.01 -34.00
N GLY A 39 10.42 -0.77 -33.92
CA GLY A 39 10.40 -2.05 -33.18
C GLY A 39 10.02 -1.95 -31.71
N SER A 40 9.78 -0.73 -31.19
CA SER A 40 9.24 -0.56 -29.84
C SER A 40 7.80 -1.07 -29.77
N VAL A 41 7.47 -1.74 -28.66
CA VAL A 41 6.12 -2.21 -28.36
C VAL A 41 5.46 -1.30 -27.31
N THR A 42 4.15 -1.18 -27.35
CA THR A 42 3.36 -0.46 -26.34
C THR A 42 2.17 -1.31 -25.91
N LEU A 43 1.64 -1.03 -24.71
CA LEU A 43 0.44 -1.72 -24.23
C LEU A 43 -0.76 -1.36 -25.11
N THR A 44 -1.57 -2.36 -25.46
CA THR A 44 -2.84 -2.16 -26.17
C THR A 44 -3.95 -1.68 -25.24
N THR A 45 -3.74 -1.78 -23.93
CA THR A 45 -4.66 -1.29 -22.89
C THR A 45 -4.75 0.23 -22.94
N SER A 46 -5.97 0.76 -23.00
CA SER A 46 -6.19 2.21 -22.93
C SER A 46 -5.85 2.75 -21.53
N LYS A 47 -5.45 4.03 -21.45
CA LYS A 47 -5.23 4.71 -20.15
C LYS A 47 -6.42 4.60 -19.20
N ALA A 48 -7.64 4.62 -19.73
CA ALA A 48 -8.85 4.47 -18.94
C ALA A 48 -8.99 3.07 -18.34
N GLN A 49 -8.66 2.02 -19.10
CA GLN A 49 -8.65 0.65 -18.61
C GLN A 49 -7.56 0.43 -17.56
N GLU A 50 -6.36 0.99 -17.77
CA GLU A 50 -5.28 0.92 -16.80
C GLU A 50 -5.61 1.68 -15.51
N THR A 51 -6.17 2.89 -15.63
CA THR A 51 -6.63 3.68 -14.47
C THR A 51 -7.70 2.93 -13.68
N ARG A 52 -8.59 2.19 -14.35
CA ARG A 52 -9.64 1.39 -13.72
C ARG A 52 -9.07 0.28 -12.81
N SER A 53 -7.86 -0.21 -13.07
CA SER A 53 -7.21 -1.22 -12.22
C SER A 53 -6.76 -0.67 -10.86
N TYR A 54 -6.59 0.65 -10.73
CA TYR A 54 -6.11 1.28 -9.48
C TYR A 54 -7.23 1.76 -8.56
N ILE A 55 -8.47 1.84 -9.04
CA ILE A 55 -9.60 2.45 -8.32
C ILE A 55 -10.83 1.55 -8.33
N TRP A 56 -11.42 1.33 -7.16
CA TRP A 56 -12.78 0.80 -7.07
C TRP A 56 -13.78 1.93 -7.12
N TRP A 57 -14.74 1.77 -8.03
CA TRP A 57 -15.79 2.74 -8.24
C TRP A 57 -16.88 2.49 -7.23
N ASN A 58 -17.13 3.50 -6.41
CA ASN A 58 -18.32 3.53 -5.59
C ASN A 58 -19.38 4.41 -6.27
N PHE A 59 -20.19 3.79 -7.12
CA PHE A 59 -21.29 4.44 -7.83
C PHE A 59 -22.59 4.51 -7.02
N ARG A 60 -22.57 4.14 -5.73
CA ARG A 60 -23.78 4.24 -4.92
C ARG A 60 -24.13 5.71 -4.69
N PRO A 61 -25.39 6.12 -4.95
CA PRO A 61 -25.82 7.47 -4.62
C PRO A 61 -25.56 7.74 -3.14
N ARG A 62 -25.00 8.91 -2.83
CA ARG A 62 -24.73 9.37 -1.45
C ARG A 62 -25.99 9.30 -0.58
N ASP A 63 -27.15 9.35 -1.22
CA ASP A 63 -28.47 9.49 -0.64
C ASP A 63 -29.15 8.13 -0.39
N LEU A 64 -28.57 7.02 -0.86
CA LEU A 64 -29.10 5.64 -0.71
C LEU A 64 -28.26 4.79 0.26
N VAL A 65 -27.50 5.43 1.16
CA VAL A 65 -26.75 4.71 2.19
C VAL A 65 -27.69 4.35 3.34
N ASP A 66 -28.81 3.71 3.06
CA ASP A 66 -29.61 3.07 4.11
C ASP A 66 -28.81 1.89 4.65
N ALA A 67 -28.47 1.96 5.93
CA ALA A 67 -27.64 1.00 6.66
C ALA A 67 -28.06 -0.47 6.43
N GLU A 68 -29.35 -0.72 6.15
CA GLU A 68 -29.88 -2.07 5.98
C GLU A 68 -29.68 -2.67 4.56
N GLN A 69 -29.72 -1.87 3.50
CA GLN A 69 -29.73 -2.41 2.12
C GLN A 69 -28.35 -2.79 1.56
N SER A 70 -27.25 -2.43 2.23
CA SER A 70 -25.92 -2.72 1.68
C SER A 70 -25.42 -4.13 1.95
N GLY A 71 -25.99 -4.84 2.94
CA GLY A 71 -25.50 -6.13 3.42
C GLY A 71 -24.04 -6.12 3.91
N SER A 72 -23.39 -4.94 3.95
CA SER A 72 -22.00 -4.79 4.37
C SER A 72 -21.94 -4.49 5.87
N SER A 73 -21.33 -5.40 6.61
CA SER A 73 -20.95 -5.24 8.01
C SER A 73 -19.64 -4.46 8.19
N ASP A 74 -19.15 -3.78 7.15
CA ASP A 74 -17.88 -3.04 7.20
C ASP A 74 -18.05 -1.79 8.09
N PRO A 75 -17.33 -1.69 9.22
CA PRO A 75 -17.37 -0.53 10.11
C PRO A 75 -16.85 0.77 9.45
N MET A 76 -16.17 0.67 8.29
CA MET A 76 -15.67 1.79 7.50
C MET A 76 -16.64 2.30 6.43
N ARG A 77 -17.85 1.74 6.38
CA ARG A 77 -18.83 1.96 5.32
C ARG A 77 -19.16 3.43 5.06
N ASP A 78 -19.36 4.24 6.10
CA ASP A 78 -19.78 5.64 5.91
C ASP A 78 -18.68 6.49 5.27
N GLU A 79 -17.42 6.22 5.60
CA GLU A 79 -16.27 6.89 5.00
C GLU A 79 -16.02 6.42 3.55
N ALA A 80 -16.29 5.13 3.27
CA ALA A 80 -16.22 4.55 1.93
C ALA A 80 -17.35 5.06 1.02
N ALA A 81 -18.56 5.17 1.57
CA ALA A 81 -19.75 5.69 0.90
C ALA A 81 -19.61 7.16 0.49
N ALA A 82 -18.86 7.95 1.27
CA ALA A 82 -18.65 9.36 1.01
C ALA A 82 -17.70 9.65 -0.17
N ARG A 83 -16.93 8.66 -0.64
CA ARG A 83 -15.91 8.82 -1.70
C ARG A 83 -16.26 7.98 -2.93
N LEU A 84 -16.19 8.61 -4.11
CA LEU A 84 -16.41 7.94 -5.40
C LEU A 84 -15.34 6.87 -5.71
N PHE A 85 -14.16 7.01 -5.10
CA PHE A 85 -13.01 6.13 -5.27
C PHE A 85 -12.42 5.83 -3.90
N MET A 86 -12.66 4.63 -3.38
CA MET A 86 -12.15 4.23 -2.06
C MET A 86 -11.95 2.71 -1.99
N ARG A 87 -10.88 2.32 -1.30
CA ARG A 87 -10.55 0.95 -0.96
C ARG A 87 -10.40 0.88 0.55
N THR A 88 -11.30 0.18 1.23
CA THR A 88 -11.28 0.06 2.71
C THR A 88 -10.05 -0.74 3.17
N GLU A 89 -9.52 -1.61 2.32
CA GLU A 89 -8.36 -2.46 2.60
C GLU A 89 -7.11 -1.63 2.92
N SER A 90 -6.92 -0.49 2.25
CA SER A 90 -5.76 0.38 2.50
C SER A 90 -5.76 0.96 3.91
N ARG A 91 -6.95 1.29 4.45
CA ARG A 91 -7.06 1.83 5.80
C ARG A 91 -6.90 0.72 6.84
N LEU A 92 -7.51 -0.44 6.61
CA LEU A 92 -7.28 -1.61 7.46
C LEU A 92 -5.79 -1.96 7.53
N ALA A 93 -5.11 -2.02 6.38
CA ALA A 93 -3.66 -2.27 6.34
C ALA A 93 -2.87 -1.19 7.11
N PHE A 94 -3.28 0.07 7.00
CA PHE A 94 -2.65 1.17 7.74
C PHE A 94 -2.79 1.01 9.27
N GLU A 95 -3.95 0.58 9.73
CA GLU A 95 -4.20 0.31 11.16
C GLU A 95 -3.41 -0.89 11.70
N GLN A 96 -3.00 -1.81 10.82
CA GLN A 96 -2.16 -2.96 11.21
C GLN A 96 -0.66 -2.64 11.23
N LEU A 97 -0.22 -1.50 10.68
CA LEU A 97 1.20 -1.14 10.63
C LEU A 97 1.91 -1.20 12.00
N PRO A 98 1.30 -0.77 13.12
CA PRO A 98 1.94 -0.87 14.43
C PRO A 98 2.30 -2.29 14.86
N HIS A 99 1.59 -3.30 14.37
CA HIS A 99 1.76 -4.70 14.77
C HIS A 99 2.67 -5.51 13.84
N LEU A 100 3.33 -4.85 12.86
CA LEU A 100 4.26 -5.52 11.97
C LEU A 100 5.54 -5.93 12.71
N ARG A 101 5.78 -7.25 12.71
CA ARG A 101 7.00 -7.91 13.18
C ARG A 101 8.13 -8.10 12.15
N PRO A 102 7.87 -8.29 10.85
CA PRO A 102 8.97 -8.44 9.90
C PRO A 102 9.67 -7.11 9.65
N MET A 103 10.87 -7.17 9.06
CA MET A 103 11.52 -5.98 8.52
C MET A 103 10.67 -5.37 7.40
N VAL A 104 10.66 -4.04 7.29
CA VAL A 104 9.87 -3.28 6.30
C VAL A 104 10.76 -2.28 5.57
N LEU A 105 10.64 -2.26 4.24
CA LEU A 105 11.18 -1.21 3.39
C LEU A 105 10.04 -0.40 2.78
N TYR A 106 10.04 0.90 3.05
CA TYR A 106 9.22 1.85 2.32
C TYR A 106 10.00 2.43 1.14
N LEU A 107 9.60 2.07 -0.07
CA LEU A 107 10.09 2.70 -1.29
C LEU A 107 9.07 3.73 -1.76
N HIS A 108 9.46 5.01 -1.76
CA HIS A 108 8.61 6.14 -2.06
C HIS A 108 9.12 6.93 -3.25
N ALA A 109 8.21 7.66 -3.88
CA ALA A 109 8.53 8.54 -4.99
C ALA A 109 8.34 9.99 -4.57
N GLU A 110 9.30 10.85 -4.93
CA GLU A 110 9.32 12.27 -4.61
C GLU A 110 8.06 13.00 -5.08
N GLN A 111 7.55 12.66 -6.26
CA GLN A 111 6.38 13.32 -6.86
C GLN A 111 5.08 12.54 -6.65
N SER A 112 5.04 11.69 -5.62
CA SER A 112 3.83 10.96 -5.25
C SER A 112 2.76 11.91 -4.69
N ASN A 113 1.59 11.91 -5.31
CA ASN A 113 0.43 12.70 -4.88
C ASN A 113 -0.35 12.08 -3.69
N ILE A 114 -0.11 10.80 -3.38
CA ILE A 114 -0.75 10.09 -2.25
C ILE A 114 0.20 9.94 -1.07
N ASN A 115 1.44 9.52 -1.36
CA ASN A 115 2.50 9.38 -0.36
C ASN A 115 3.27 10.68 -0.26
N ILE A 116 2.57 11.75 0.14
CA ILE A 116 3.20 13.03 0.42
C ILE A 116 4.09 12.93 1.67
N PRO A 117 5.12 13.78 1.83
CA PRO A 117 6.11 13.65 2.90
C PRO A 117 5.52 13.46 4.30
N ARG A 118 4.46 14.21 4.65
CA ARG A 118 3.76 14.07 5.93
C ARG A 118 3.20 12.67 6.14
N ILE A 119 2.59 12.07 5.12
CA ILE A 119 1.99 10.73 5.20
C ILE A 119 3.09 9.65 5.28
N CYS A 120 4.18 9.82 4.53
CA CYS A 120 5.37 8.97 4.63
C CYS A 120 5.92 8.94 6.06
N GLN A 121 6.11 10.12 6.65
CA GLN A 121 6.59 10.26 8.03
C GLN A 121 5.65 9.61 9.06
N VAL A 122 4.33 9.70 8.87
CA VAL A 122 3.39 8.99 9.75
C VAL A 122 3.58 7.47 9.63
N LYS A 123 3.71 6.91 8.42
CA LYS A 123 3.95 5.47 8.24
C LYS A 123 5.22 5.03 8.95
N LEU A 124 6.33 5.74 8.78
CA LEU A 124 7.58 5.44 9.49
C LEU A 124 7.43 5.52 11.00
N LYS A 125 6.68 6.51 11.50
CA LYS A 125 6.46 6.69 12.93
C LYS A 125 5.63 5.58 13.55
N VAL A 126 4.64 5.03 12.85
CA VAL A 126 3.70 4.06 13.43
C VAL A 126 4.10 2.61 13.18
N THR A 127 4.85 2.32 12.11
CA THR A 127 5.14 0.95 11.69
C THR A 127 6.01 0.21 12.70
N GLY A 128 5.53 -0.94 13.16
CA GLY A 128 6.27 -1.80 14.08
C GLY A 128 6.49 -1.16 15.45
N ARG A 129 5.54 -0.36 15.96
CA ARG A 129 5.63 0.31 17.28
C ARG A 129 4.43 0.06 18.22
N GLY A 130 3.55 -0.88 17.87
CA GLY A 130 2.42 -1.32 18.68
C GLY A 130 2.75 -2.39 19.72
N LEU A 131 1.82 -3.29 20.00
CA LEU A 131 2.08 -4.47 20.84
C LEU A 131 2.57 -5.63 19.97
N GLY A 132 3.57 -6.37 20.46
CA GLY A 132 4.15 -7.52 19.77
C GLY A 132 4.84 -7.16 18.46
N GLU A 133 5.58 -6.05 18.46
CA GLU A 133 6.11 -5.40 17.26
C GLU A 133 7.59 -5.72 16.95
N SER A 134 8.15 -5.06 15.94
CA SER A 134 9.55 -5.20 15.48
C SER A 134 10.53 -4.15 16.04
N GLY A 135 10.03 -3.00 16.48
CA GLY A 135 10.76 -1.89 17.07
C GLY A 135 10.92 -0.73 16.10
N GLY A 136 10.28 -0.84 14.94
CA GLY A 136 10.19 0.20 13.94
C GLY A 136 11.55 0.67 13.43
N VAL A 137 11.65 1.98 13.20
CA VAL A 137 12.88 2.63 12.71
C VAL A 137 14.01 2.56 13.74
N GLU A 138 13.70 2.66 15.04
CA GLU A 138 14.71 2.69 16.11
C GLU A 138 15.46 1.36 16.25
N SER A 139 14.76 0.24 16.09
CA SER A 139 15.36 -1.10 16.04
C SER A 139 15.95 -1.46 14.68
N ARG A 140 16.03 -0.50 13.73
CA ARG A 140 16.47 -0.71 12.34
C ARG A 140 15.66 -1.78 11.59
N MET A 141 14.41 -1.99 12.01
CA MET A 141 13.49 -2.91 11.35
C MET A 141 12.67 -2.24 10.26
N VAL A 142 12.63 -0.91 10.23
CA VAL A 142 11.93 -0.14 9.19
C VAL A 142 12.90 0.84 8.54
N GLU A 143 13.03 0.76 7.21
CA GLU A 143 13.85 1.65 6.39
C GLU A 143 12.97 2.40 5.36
N GLU A 144 13.42 3.59 4.93
CA GLU A 144 12.79 4.35 3.84
C GLU A 144 13.83 4.69 2.77
N VAL A 145 13.40 4.61 1.51
CA VAL A 145 14.13 5.18 0.38
C VAL A 145 13.16 6.01 -0.46
N VAL A 146 13.52 7.26 -0.73
CA VAL A 146 12.77 8.16 -1.61
C VAL A 146 13.52 8.32 -2.93
N LEU A 147 12.84 7.99 -4.03
CA LEU A 147 13.36 8.08 -5.38
C LEU A 147 12.73 9.25 -6.14
N LYS A 148 13.51 9.88 -7.00
CA LYS A 148 12.98 10.86 -7.96
C LYS A 148 12.13 10.17 -9.01
N GLY A 149 10.86 10.56 -9.12
CA GLY A 149 9.90 10.08 -10.13
C GLY A 149 8.46 10.23 -9.63
N SER A 150 7.51 9.70 -10.39
CA SER A 150 6.08 9.76 -10.06
C SER A 150 5.67 8.67 -9.06
N HIS A 151 4.40 8.71 -8.64
CA HIS A 151 3.80 7.66 -7.82
C HIS A 151 4.04 6.23 -8.35
N PHE A 152 4.25 6.08 -9.66
CA PHE A 152 4.50 4.81 -10.35
C PHE A 152 5.99 4.47 -10.51
N ILE A 153 6.86 4.92 -9.59
CA ILE A 153 8.30 4.67 -9.64
C ILE A 153 8.72 3.21 -9.89
N PRO A 154 8.01 2.15 -9.42
CA PRO A 154 8.41 0.76 -9.73
C PRO A 154 8.41 0.45 -11.22
N PHE A 155 7.60 1.17 -12.01
CA PHE A 155 7.48 0.99 -13.45
C PHE A 155 8.33 1.98 -14.24
N GLU A 156 8.55 3.18 -13.70
CA GLU A 156 9.44 4.17 -14.33
C GLU A 156 10.90 3.77 -14.24
N LYS A 157 11.28 3.19 -13.09
CA LYS A 157 12.67 2.88 -12.78
C LYS A 157 12.82 1.48 -12.16
N PRO A 158 12.41 0.42 -12.88
CA PRO A 158 12.42 -0.94 -12.36
C PRO A 158 13.82 -1.36 -11.91
N ARG A 159 14.87 -1.04 -12.69
CA ARG A 159 16.26 -1.39 -12.35
C ARG A 159 16.73 -0.76 -11.04
N GLU A 160 16.45 0.52 -10.83
CA GLU A 160 16.81 1.24 -9.60
C GLU A 160 16.07 0.65 -8.40
N CYS A 161 14.75 0.43 -8.55
CA CYS A 161 13.93 -0.20 -7.51
C CYS A 161 14.42 -1.61 -7.15
N THR A 162 14.76 -2.44 -8.14
CA THR A 162 15.26 -3.80 -7.90
C THR A 162 16.62 -3.82 -7.24
N GLY A 163 17.51 -2.87 -7.56
CA GLY A 163 18.81 -2.76 -6.91
C GLY A 163 18.68 -2.43 -5.43
N ILE A 164 17.79 -1.48 -5.09
CA ILE A 164 17.49 -1.12 -3.70
C ILE A 164 16.86 -2.30 -2.96
N LEU A 165 15.88 -2.96 -3.57
CA LEU A 165 15.22 -4.11 -2.98
C LEU A 165 16.19 -5.27 -2.75
N GLY A 166 17.09 -5.54 -3.70
CA GLY A 166 18.10 -6.58 -3.59
C GLY A 166 19.02 -6.36 -2.40
N ASN A 167 19.62 -5.18 -2.30
CA ASN A 167 20.50 -4.82 -1.19
C ASN A 167 19.77 -4.88 0.16
N TRP A 168 18.49 -4.48 0.21
CA TRP A 168 17.69 -4.59 1.42
C TRP A 168 17.38 -6.05 1.77
N LEU A 169 17.04 -6.88 0.79
CA LEU A 169 16.72 -8.29 1.00
C LEU A 169 17.93 -9.08 1.53
N GLU A 170 19.14 -8.76 1.09
CA GLU A 170 20.36 -9.33 1.66
C GLU A 170 20.46 -9.08 3.18
N LYS A 171 20.15 -7.86 3.65
CA LYS A 171 20.11 -7.56 5.08
C LYS A 171 19.06 -8.40 5.81
N VAL A 172 17.88 -8.56 5.21
CA VAL A 172 16.79 -9.37 5.78
C VAL A 172 17.22 -10.83 5.93
N LEU A 173 17.88 -11.40 4.92
CA LEU A 173 18.35 -12.78 4.96
C LEU A 173 19.44 -12.99 6.02
N VAL A 174 20.37 -12.06 6.15
CA VAL A 174 21.38 -12.09 7.22
C VAL A 174 20.71 -12.07 8.59
N ARG A 175 19.75 -11.15 8.78
CA ARG A 175 19.02 -11.02 10.04
C ARG A 175 18.21 -12.27 10.39
N ASP A 176 17.48 -12.84 9.43
CA ASP A 176 16.72 -14.08 9.62
C ASP A 176 17.65 -15.22 10.04
N GLY A 177 18.84 -15.31 9.44
CA GLY A 177 19.87 -16.28 9.84
C GLY A 177 20.34 -16.08 11.28
N GLU A 178 20.57 -14.84 11.71
CA GLU A 178 20.93 -14.52 13.10
C GLU A 178 19.81 -14.88 14.09
N ASP A 179 18.57 -14.51 13.77
CA ASP A 179 17.41 -14.77 14.62
C ASP A 179 17.17 -16.27 14.77
N ARG A 180 17.29 -17.06 13.68
CA ARG A 180 17.23 -18.52 13.74
C ARG A 180 18.34 -19.11 14.59
N ARG A 181 19.58 -18.64 14.40
CA ARG A 181 20.73 -19.13 15.19
C ARG A 181 20.53 -18.88 16.68
N ILE A 182 19.98 -17.73 17.08
CA ILE A 182 19.67 -17.44 18.50
C ILE A 182 18.63 -18.42 19.05
N LEU A 183 17.59 -18.72 18.26
CA LEU A 183 16.55 -19.68 18.65
C LEU A 183 17.12 -21.10 18.79
N ASP A 184 18.04 -21.49 17.90
CA ASP A 184 18.67 -22.81 17.90
C ASP A 184 19.71 -22.95 19.04
N GLU A 185 20.52 -21.93 19.29
CA GLU A 185 21.56 -21.93 20.35
C GLU A 185 20.97 -21.84 21.76
N LYS A 186 19.80 -21.20 21.91
CA LYS A 186 19.12 -21.00 23.19
C LYS A 186 17.67 -21.46 23.10
N PRO A 187 17.43 -22.78 23.02
CA PRO A 187 16.08 -23.29 23.01
C PRO A 187 15.38 -22.85 24.29
N SER A 188 14.17 -22.30 24.14
CA SER A 188 13.39 -21.77 25.27
C SER A 188 13.04 -22.83 26.33
N GLY A 189 13.26 -24.12 26.04
CA GLY A 189 12.86 -25.25 26.87
C GLY A 189 11.34 -25.40 26.99
N LYS A 190 10.54 -24.59 26.27
CA LYS A 190 9.08 -24.60 26.31
C LYS A 190 8.49 -25.83 25.65
N SER A 191 9.20 -26.44 24.71
CA SER A 191 8.74 -27.59 23.96
C SER A 191 9.81 -28.67 23.84
N GLU A 192 9.33 -29.90 23.71
CA GLU A 192 10.08 -31.11 23.44
C GLU A 192 9.71 -31.66 22.06
N ARG A 193 10.48 -32.64 21.57
CA ARG A 193 10.25 -33.30 20.27
C ARG A 193 10.11 -32.27 19.13
N ASP A 194 11.08 -31.36 19.04
CA ASP A 194 11.15 -30.31 18.02
C ASP A 194 9.89 -29.42 17.93
N GLY A 195 9.29 -29.09 19.07
CA GLY A 195 8.13 -28.19 19.10
C GLY A 195 6.77 -28.89 19.06
N LEU A 196 6.75 -30.23 19.00
CA LEU A 196 5.50 -30.99 18.91
C LEU A 196 4.79 -31.19 20.25
N VAL A 197 5.53 -31.11 21.37
CA VAL A 197 4.98 -31.36 22.71
C VAL A 197 5.42 -30.24 23.65
N LEU A 198 4.54 -29.77 24.52
CA LEU A 198 4.90 -28.81 25.56
C LEU A 198 5.77 -29.51 26.62
N SER A 199 6.87 -28.86 27.01
CA SER A 199 7.78 -29.39 28.02
C SER A 199 7.10 -29.49 29.38
N LYS A 200 7.41 -30.56 30.12
CA LYS A 200 6.90 -30.73 31.49
C LYS A 200 7.34 -29.61 32.43
N LEU A 201 8.49 -28.98 32.16
CA LEU A 201 9.02 -27.84 32.92
C LEU A 201 8.07 -26.63 32.94
N TRP A 202 7.17 -26.52 31.96
CA TRP A 202 6.28 -25.37 31.77
C TRP A 202 4.80 -25.68 32.06
N LEU A 203 4.50 -26.89 32.55
CA LEU A 203 3.15 -27.32 32.93
C LEU A 203 2.83 -27.14 34.42
N GLU A 204 3.82 -26.73 35.22
CA GLU A 204 3.70 -26.35 36.64
C GLU A 204 3.44 -24.84 36.78
#